data_AF-A0A538STA5-F1
#
_entry.id   AF-A0A538STA5-F1
#
_cell.length_a   1.000
_cell.length_b   1.000
_cell.length_c   1.000
_cell.angle_alpha   90.00
_cell.angle_beta   90.00
_cell.angle_gamma   90.00
#
_symmetry.space_group_name_H-M   'P 1'
#
loop_
_entity.id
_entity.type
_entity.pdbx_description
1 polymer ?
#
loop_
_entity_poly.entity_id
_entity_poly.type
_entity_poly.pdbx_seq_one_letter_code
_entity_poly.pdbx_strand_id
1 'polypeptide(L)'
;MVGASAQAFALAREKSASQPAVDPPFGGRAALEALFQPFQKDLGVVLRAEVEVVGPRESEAPVPRRLDGYASYGVSGTFTIGDAMVALRVRNLEDRARPQTWIDSATGREALGVGREFRLGLAWKLYN
;
A
#
# COMPACT_ATOMS: atom_id res chain seq x y z
N MET A 1 -12.18 -20.46 3.10
CA MET A 1 -11.52 -20.06 4.37
C MET A 1 -11.42 -18.54 4.38
N VAL A 2 -11.65 -17.91 5.53
CA VAL A 2 -11.50 -16.46 5.69
C VAL A 2 -10.44 -16.20 6.74
N GLY A 3 -9.52 -15.29 6.46
CA GLY A 3 -8.43 -14.88 7.34
C GLY A 3 -8.41 -13.37 7.54
N ALA A 4 -7.79 -12.93 8.64
CA ALA A 4 -7.57 -11.53 8.94
C ALA A 4 -6.13 -11.33 9.45
N SER A 5 -5.50 -10.22 9.09
CA SER A 5 -4.17 -9.83 9.58
C SER A 5 -4.15 -8.36 9.92
N ALA A 6 -3.49 -7.97 11.01
CA ALA A 6 -3.29 -6.59 11.39
C ALA A 6 -1.88 -6.38 11.95
N GLN A 7 -1.25 -5.25 11.59
CA GLN A 7 0.05 -4.81 12.08
C GLN A 7 -0.03 -3.30 12.33
N ALA A 8 0.52 -2.84 13.44
CA ALA A 8 0.56 -1.43 13.77
C ALA A 8 1.87 -1.10 14.48
N PHE A 9 2.26 0.18 14.43
CA PHE A 9 3.43 0.68 15.11
C PHE A 9 3.17 2.09 15.66
N ALA A 10 3.93 2.44 16.70
CA ALA A 10 4.05 3.78 17.23
C ALA A 10 5.52 4.03 17.60
N LEU A 11 6.03 5.20 17.24
CA LEU A 11 7.41 5.62 17.45
C LEU A 11 7.42 6.80 18.43
N ALA A 12 8.17 6.66 19.52
CA ALA A 12 8.50 7.77 20.38
C ALA A 12 9.78 8.44 19.85
N ARG A 13 9.68 9.68 19.40
CA ARG A 13 10.80 10.48 18.91
C ARG A 13 10.72 11.89 19.49
N GLU A 14 11.84 12.39 19.99
CA GLU A 14 11.98 13.81 20.32
C GLU A 14 12.02 14.63 19.03
N LYS A 15 11.22 15.70 18.98
CA LYS A 15 11.22 16.61 17.84
C LYS A 15 12.55 17.37 17.81
N SER A 16 13.29 17.23 16.72
CA SER A 16 14.48 18.05 16.49
C SER A 16 14.12 19.27 15.65
N ALA A 17 14.64 20.45 16.02
CA ALA A 17 14.54 21.65 15.19
C ALA A 17 15.46 21.59 13.94
N SER A 18 16.42 20.65 13.91
CA SER A 18 17.40 20.54 12.83
C SER A 18 17.03 19.52 11.74
N GLN A 19 16.01 18.69 11.96
CA GLN A 19 15.61 17.63 11.01
C GLN A 19 14.09 17.49 10.94
N PRO A 20 13.49 17.52 9.74
CA PRO A 20 12.05 17.32 9.57
C PRO A 20 11.64 15.88 9.93
N ALA A 21 10.43 15.74 10.50
CA ALA A 21 9.85 14.45 10.84
C ALA A 21 9.22 13.76 9.61
N VAL A 22 10.08 13.25 8.71
CA VAL A 22 9.66 12.55 7.48
C VAL A 22 9.02 11.19 7.74
N ASP A 23 9.43 10.51 8.81
CA ASP A 23 8.83 9.24 9.21
C ASP A 23 7.59 9.48 10.05
N PRO A 24 6.47 8.79 9.76
CA PRO A 24 5.25 8.95 10.54
C PRO A 24 5.45 8.40 11.95
N PRO A 25 4.97 9.09 13.00
CA PRO A 25 5.11 8.63 14.38
C PRO A 25 4.23 7.41 14.69
N PHE A 26 3.28 7.09 13.84
CA PHE A 26 2.46 5.88 13.94
C PHE A 26 1.93 5.49 12.57
N GLY A 27 1.52 4.24 12.46
CA GLY A 27 0.87 3.72 11.28
C GLY A 27 0.49 2.27 11.45
N GLY A 28 -0.12 1.71 10.42
CA GLY A 28 -0.50 0.31 10.45
C GLY A 28 -1.15 -0.14 9.17
N ARG A 29 -1.30 -1.46 9.05
CA ARG A 29 -2.04 -2.09 7.98
C ARG A 29 -2.94 -3.18 8.54
N ALA A 30 -4.12 -3.31 7.98
CA ALA A 30 -5.01 -4.42 8.25
C ALA A 30 -5.51 -5.00 6.93
N ALA A 31 -5.84 -6.28 6.94
CA ALA A 31 -6.38 -6.95 5.76
C ALA A 31 -7.33 -8.08 6.12
N LEU A 32 -8.26 -8.32 5.20
CA LEU A 32 -9.14 -9.47 5.16
C LEU A 32 -8.84 -10.28 3.92
N GLU A 33 -8.82 -11.60 4.06
CA GLU A 33 -8.50 -12.52 2.98
C GLU A 33 -9.54 -13.63 2.89
N ALA A 34 -9.94 -13.97 1.67
CA ALA A 34 -10.84 -15.08 1.38
C ALA A 34 -10.16 -16.03 0.39
N LEU A 35 -10.04 -17.29 0.80
CA LEU A 35 -9.55 -18.39 -0.01
C LEU A 35 -10.69 -19.35 -0.36
N PHE A 36 -10.82 -19.69 -1.64
CA PHE A 36 -11.75 -20.73 -2.09
C PHE A 36 -11.31 -21.36 -3.42
N GLN A 37 -11.89 -22.51 -3.74
CA GLN A 37 -11.54 -23.29 -4.93
C GLN A 37 -12.81 -23.69 -5.72
N PRO A 38 -13.27 -22.88 -6.70
CA PRO A 38 -14.42 -23.24 -7.52
C PRO A 38 -14.04 -24.30 -8.59
N PHE A 39 -15.02 -24.70 -9.42
CA PHE A 39 -14.83 -25.63 -10.55
C PHE A 39 -14.17 -26.95 -10.17
N GLN A 40 -14.76 -27.67 -9.20
CA GLN A 40 -14.22 -28.96 -8.74
C GLN A 40 -12.75 -28.91 -8.24
N LYS A 41 -12.31 -27.71 -7.82
CA LYS A 41 -10.95 -27.39 -7.35
C LYS A 41 -9.90 -27.12 -8.44
N ASP A 42 -10.32 -26.90 -9.68
CA ASP A 42 -9.42 -26.58 -10.80
C ASP A 42 -8.89 -25.14 -10.75
N LEU A 43 -9.60 -24.25 -10.06
CA LEU A 43 -9.20 -22.86 -9.87
C LEU A 43 -8.96 -22.59 -8.39
N GLY A 44 -7.76 -22.14 -8.03
CA GLY A 44 -7.46 -21.53 -6.73
C GLY A 44 -7.75 -20.04 -6.78
N VAL A 45 -8.51 -19.51 -5.83
CA VAL A 45 -8.80 -18.08 -5.72
C VAL A 45 -8.41 -17.56 -4.34
N VAL A 46 -7.62 -16.49 -4.33
CA VAL A 46 -7.29 -15.69 -3.15
C VAL A 46 -7.76 -14.27 -3.40
N LEU A 47 -8.73 -13.80 -2.63
CA LEU A 47 -9.15 -12.40 -2.64
C LEU A 47 -8.68 -11.73 -1.35
N ARG A 48 -8.15 -10.52 -1.44
CA ARG A 48 -7.65 -9.79 -0.27
C ARG A 48 -8.03 -8.32 -0.36
N ALA A 49 -8.60 -7.79 0.71
CA ALA A 49 -8.83 -6.36 0.90
C ALA A 49 -7.89 -5.83 1.98
N GLU A 50 -7.26 -4.68 1.75
CA GLU A 50 -6.28 -4.06 2.66
C GLU A 50 -6.65 -2.61 2.96
N VAL A 51 -6.36 -2.18 4.18
CA VAL A 51 -6.31 -0.78 4.59
C VAL A 51 -4.92 -0.49 5.16
N GLU A 52 -4.35 0.64 4.77
CA GLU A 52 -3.08 1.16 5.28
C GLU A 52 -3.31 2.55 5.84
N VAL A 53 -2.86 2.79 7.07
CA VAL A 53 -2.94 4.07 7.76
C VAL A 53 -1.52 4.58 8.00
N VAL A 54 -1.28 5.81 7.55
CA VAL A 54 -0.02 6.51 7.72
C VAL A 54 -0.30 7.77 8.55
N GLY A 55 0.40 7.93 9.66
CA GLY A 55 0.32 9.12 10.49
C GLY A 55 0.84 10.38 9.79
N PRO A 56 0.70 11.55 10.43
CA PRO A 56 1.22 12.80 9.88
C PRO A 56 2.75 12.76 9.74
N ARG A 57 3.27 13.48 8.77
CA ARG A 57 4.70 13.59 8.44
C ARG A 57 5.06 15.05 8.18
N GLU A 58 6.33 15.34 7.94
CA GLU A 58 6.81 16.65 7.51
C GLU A 58 7.53 16.53 6.16
N SER A 59 7.43 17.58 5.35
CA SER A 59 8.19 17.68 4.10
C SER A 59 9.66 18.02 4.36
N GLU A 60 10.54 17.61 3.45
CA GLU A 60 11.96 17.96 3.38
C GLU A 60 12.21 19.34 2.75
N ALA A 61 11.16 20.15 2.57
CA ALA A 61 11.29 21.54 2.12
C ALA A 61 12.21 22.35 3.07
N PRO A 62 12.89 23.40 2.58
CA PRO A 62 13.70 24.30 3.42
C PRO A 62 12.94 24.88 4.63
N VAL A 63 11.62 25.06 4.47
CA VAL A 63 10.69 25.30 5.57
C VAL A 63 9.75 24.09 5.66
N PRO A 64 9.96 23.17 6.62
CA PRO A 64 9.15 21.97 6.72
C PRO A 64 7.67 22.29 6.91
N ARG A 65 6.83 21.72 6.04
CA ARG A 65 5.38 21.77 6.17
C ARG A 65 4.86 20.44 6.68
N ARG A 66 3.86 20.51 7.55
CA ARG A 66 3.13 19.32 8.01
C ARG A 66 2.29 18.74 6.86
N LEU A 67 2.46 17.43 6.66
CA LEU A 67 1.67 16.58 5.80
C LEU A 67 0.70 15.79 6.68
N ASP A 68 -0.60 15.87 6.38
CA ASP A 68 -1.60 15.17 7.17
C ASP A 68 -1.51 13.66 6.98
N GLY A 69 -1.85 12.93 8.04
CA GLY A 69 -1.99 11.49 7.98
C GLY A 69 -3.15 11.09 7.05
N TYR A 70 -3.10 9.89 6.52
CA TYR A 70 -4.12 9.39 5.63
C TYR A 70 -4.31 7.88 5.80
N ALA A 71 -5.50 7.43 5.38
CA ALA A 71 -5.76 6.03 5.12
C ALA A 71 -5.85 5.81 3.61
N SER A 72 -5.43 4.63 3.16
CA SER A 72 -5.62 4.16 1.79
C SER A 72 -6.13 2.73 1.76
N TYR A 73 -6.98 2.43 0.78
CA TYR A 73 -7.57 1.11 0.60
C TYR A 73 -7.00 0.44 -0.65
N GLY A 74 -6.93 -0.89 -0.60
CA GLY A 74 -6.48 -1.71 -1.71
C GLY A 74 -7.22 -3.03 -1.76
N VAL A 75 -7.25 -3.62 -2.95
CA VAL A 75 -7.76 -4.97 -3.17
C VAL A 75 -6.78 -5.74 -4.05
N SER A 76 -6.73 -7.05 -3.87
CA SER A 76 -6.00 -7.94 -4.76
C SER A 76 -6.71 -9.26 -4.94
N GLY A 77 -6.53 -9.85 -6.12
CA GLY A 77 -7.00 -11.17 -6.47
C GLY A 77 -5.86 -11.98 -7.07
N THR A 78 -5.60 -13.16 -6.53
CA THR A 78 -4.69 -14.15 -7.12
C THR A 78 -5.51 -15.35 -7.56
N PHE A 79 -5.31 -15.76 -8.81
CA PHE A 79 -6.02 -16.84 -9.47
C PHE A 79 -4.99 -17.86 -9.96
N THR A 80 -5.12 -19.10 -9.54
CA THR A 80 -4.19 -20.17 -9.91
C THR A 80 -4.96 -21.27 -10.63
N ILE A 81 -4.56 -21.60 -11.86
CA ILE A 81 -5.16 -22.67 -12.67
C ILE A 81 -4.04 -23.53 -13.27
N GLY A 82 -4.00 -24.80 -12.89
CA GLY A 82 -2.87 -25.69 -13.22
C GLY A 82 -1.53 -25.06 -12.81
N ASP A 83 -0.67 -24.82 -13.79
CA ASP A 83 0.68 -24.24 -13.63
C ASP A 83 0.76 -22.72 -13.81
N ALA A 84 -0.38 -22.06 -14.04
CA ALA A 84 -0.48 -20.63 -14.25
C ALA A 84 -1.04 -19.92 -13.01
N MET A 85 -0.45 -18.77 -12.67
CA MET A 85 -0.91 -17.86 -11.64
C MET A 85 -1.05 -16.45 -12.22
N VAL A 86 -2.23 -15.85 -12.06
CA VAL A 86 -2.51 -14.46 -12.38
C VAL A 86 -2.77 -13.70 -11.09
N ALA A 87 -2.10 -12.57 -10.90
CA ALA A 87 -2.32 -11.69 -9.76
C ALA A 87 -2.69 -10.30 -10.24
N LEU A 88 -3.82 -9.77 -9.76
CA LEU A 88 -4.22 -8.39 -9.93
C LEU A 88 -4.18 -7.70 -8.57
N ARG A 89 -3.53 -6.54 -8.50
CA ARG A 89 -3.54 -5.68 -7.31
C ARG A 89 -3.95 -4.27 -7.71
N VAL A 90 -4.85 -3.70 -6.92
CA VAL A 90 -5.26 -2.30 -7.02
C VAL A 90 -4.99 -1.63 -5.69
N ARG A 91 -4.27 -0.51 -5.69
CA ARG A 91 -3.99 0.31 -4.50
C ARG A 91 -4.53 1.72 -4.69
N ASN A 92 -4.75 2.43 -3.59
CA ASN A 92 -5.29 3.79 -3.58
C ASN A 92 -6.63 3.83 -4.33
N LEU A 93 -7.59 3.01 -3.87
CA LEU A 93 -8.92 2.94 -4.49
C LEU A 93 -9.66 4.28 -4.45
N GLU A 94 -9.31 5.14 -3.49
CA GLU A 94 -9.81 6.51 -3.36
C GLU A 94 -9.34 7.43 -4.50
N ASP A 95 -8.33 7.01 -5.28
CA ASP A 95 -7.71 7.77 -6.37
C ASP A 95 -7.25 9.17 -5.94
N ARG A 96 -6.63 9.23 -4.75
CA ARG A 96 -6.14 10.49 -4.19
C ARG A 96 -4.62 10.53 -4.26
N ALA A 97 -4.08 11.42 -5.09
CA ALA A 97 -2.67 11.77 -5.04
C ALA A 97 -2.35 12.39 -3.67
N ARG A 98 -1.38 11.83 -2.96
CA ARG A 98 -0.97 12.29 -1.62
C ARG A 98 0.39 12.98 -1.71
N PRO A 99 0.59 14.12 -1.03
CA PRO A 99 1.91 14.72 -0.94
C PRO A 99 2.92 13.76 -0.32
N GLN A 100 4.12 13.73 -0.90
CA GLN A 100 5.27 13.00 -0.40
C GLN A 100 6.15 13.92 0.43
N THR A 101 7.05 13.31 1.21
CA THR A 101 7.98 14.04 2.07
C THR A 101 9.06 14.74 1.26
N TRP A 102 9.46 14.19 0.12
CA TRP A 102 10.51 14.73 -0.73
C TRP A 102 9.98 15.78 -1.72
N ILE A 103 10.89 16.66 -2.15
CA ILE A 103 10.62 17.74 -3.09
C ILE A 103 10.91 17.29 -4.52
N ASP A 104 9.95 17.47 -5.41
CA ASP A 104 10.14 17.27 -6.83
C ASP A 104 11.06 18.34 -7.40
N SER A 105 12.23 17.92 -7.88
CA SER A 105 13.24 18.81 -8.47
C SER A 105 12.76 19.58 -9.70
N ALA A 106 11.75 19.08 -10.42
CA ALA A 106 11.22 19.76 -11.60
C ALA A 106 10.30 20.93 -11.23
N THR A 107 9.59 20.84 -10.10
CA THR A 107 8.56 21.83 -9.71
C THR A 107 8.92 22.63 -8.46
N GLY A 108 9.92 22.19 -7.68
CA GLY A 108 10.29 22.78 -6.40
C GLY A 108 9.23 22.63 -5.31
N ARG A 109 8.24 21.76 -5.51
CA ARG A 109 7.12 21.50 -4.59
C ARG A 109 7.18 20.08 -4.07
N GLU A 110 6.42 19.76 -3.02
CA GLU A 110 6.31 18.38 -2.56
C GLU A 110 5.82 17.49 -3.69
N ALA A 111 6.53 16.40 -3.91
CA ALA A 111 6.14 15.45 -4.93
C ALA A 111 4.75 14.88 -4.63
N LEU A 112 3.99 14.58 -5.67
CA LEU A 112 2.70 13.93 -5.52
C LEU A 112 2.88 12.43 -5.75
N GLY A 113 2.38 11.65 -4.80
CA GLY A 113 2.23 10.21 -4.99
C GLY A 113 1.29 9.91 -6.15
N VAL A 114 1.43 8.72 -6.70
CA VAL A 114 0.50 8.21 -7.69
C VAL A 114 -0.91 8.13 -7.09
N GLY A 115 -1.92 8.40 -7.93
CA GLY A 115 -3.32 8.15 -7.62
C GLY A 115 -3.58 6.65 -7.53
N ARG A 116 -4.64 6.18 -8.17
CA ARG A 116 -4.92 4.74 -8.24
C ARG A 116 -3.84 3.98 -9.01
N GLU A 117 -3.30 2.92 -8.41
CA GLU A 117 -2.29 2.05 -9.03
C GLU A 117 -2.89 0.68 -9.35
N PHE A 118 -2.64 0.20 -10.57
CA PHE A 118 -2.96 -1.16 -11.01
C PHE A 118 -1.68 -1.94 -11.28
N ARG A 119 -1.56 -3.14 -10.73
CA ARG A 119 -0.47 -4.06 -11.01
C ARG A 119 -1.02 -5.41 -11.39
N LEU A 120 -0.65 -5.87 -12.59
CA LEU A 120 -0.94 -7.20 -13.09
C LEU A 120 0.35 -8.01 -13.10
N GLY A 121 0.29 -9.24 -12.61
CA GLY A 121 1.36 -10.22 -12.66
C GLY A 121 0.86 -11.52 -13.26
N LEU A 122 1.69 -12.14 -14.09
CA LEU A 122 1.47 -13.48 -14.64
C LEU A 122 2.72 -14.30 -14.33
N ALA A 123 2.53 -15.48 -13.76
CA ALA A 123 3.58 -16.48 -13.58
C ALA A 123 3.10 -17.80 -14.17
N TRP A 124 3.98 -18.49 -14.91
CA TRP A 124 3.70 -19.78 -15.52
C TRP A 124 4.91 -20.69 -15.34
N LYS A 125 4.73 -21.86 -14.71
CA LYS A 125 5.76 -22.90 -14.68
C LYS A 125 5.81 -23.62 -16.03
N LEU A 126 6.93 -23.49 -16.73
CA LEU A 126 7.12 -24.09 -18.06
C LEU A 126 7.72 -25.50 -18.02
N TYR A 127 8.40 -25.86 -16.92
CA TYR A 127 9.06 -27.17 -16.74
C TYR A 127 9.02 -27.59 -15.26
N ASN A 128 9.04 -28.91 -15.03
CA ASN A 128 9.24 -29.56 -13.72
C ASN A 128 10.71 -29.98 -13.55
#